data_AF-A0A925F7T9-F1
#
_entry.id   AF-A0A925F7T9-F1
#
_cell.length_a   1.000
_cell.length_b   1.000
_cell.length_c   1.000
_cell.angle_alpha   90.00
_cell.angle_beta   90.00
_cell.angle_gamma   90.00
#
_symmetry.space_group_name_H-M   'P 1'
#
loop_
_entity.id
_entity.type
_entity.pdbx_description
1 polymer ?
#
loop_
_entity_poly.entity_id
_entity_poly.type
_entity_poly.pdbx_seq_one_letter_code
_entity_poly.pdbx_strand_id
1 'polypeptide(L)'
;MKNSRSNGSSSPDWFSKPVRAIWVTTLFAVVACAGRSNPEPEPLFSAPNEFPSPVYDQSKNPLTPAGVELGRRLFYDPLLSRDGSIACAECHRQDAGFTHHGHDLSHGIDNRTGERNSQPIQNLAWERSFFWDGGVHDLDLQPVVPLENPVEMDEKFGNVLQKVRKSARYPAMFKAAYGNDEITSSQFLKALSQFMLTLVSANSRYDYYQRGAEVFTADEKAGLGLFQTKGCVTCHAGALFSDGSFRNNGLGKGVTNDLGRARITELATDRYTFRVPSL
;
A
#
# COMPACT_ATOMS: atom_id res chain seq x y z
N MET A 1 33.56 53.18 -76.84
CA MET A 1 32.89 54.29 -77.57
C MET A 1 32.20 55.21 -76.55
N LYS A 2 32.68 56.46 -76.49
CA LYS A 2 32.09 57.73 -76.05
C LYS A 2 31.05 57.80 -74.89
N ASN A 3 31.46 58.54 -73.85
CA ASN A 3 30.80 59.71 -73.19
C ASN A 3 29.42 59.54 -72.51
N SER A 4 29.01 60.22 -71.42
CA SER A 4 29.47 61.46 -70.76
C SER A 4 28.83 61.67 -69.37
N ARG A 5 29.58 62.35 -68.47
CA ARG A 5 29.21 63.49 -67.57
C ARG A 5 28.03 63.43 -66.56
N SER A 6 28.41 63.36 -65.28
CA SER A 6 28.29 64.36 -64.15
C SER A 6 26.99 65.08 -63.76
N ASN A 7 26.88 65.22 -62.40
CA ASN A 7 26.18 66.23 -61.56
C ASN A 7 24.65 66.05 -61.39
N GLY A 8 24.00 66.26 -60.24
CA GLY A 8 24.40 66.74 -58.91
C GLY A 8 23.14 67.13 -58.10
N SER A 9 23.25 67.07 -56.77
CA SER A 9 22.52 67.81 -55.72
C SER A 9 20.99 67.73 -55.47
N SER A 10 20.69 67.82 -54.16
CA SER A 10 19.56 68.46 -53.45
C SER A 10 18.26 67.69 -53.13
N SER A 11 18.07 67.46 -51.83
CA SER A 11 16.83 67.33 -51.03
C SER A 11 15.88 68.54 -51.25
N PRO A 12 14.54 68.47 -51.00
CA PRO A 12 13.98 68.51 -49.62
C PRO A 12 12.56 67.85 -49.48
N ASP A 13 12.13 67.41 -48.28
CA ASP A 13 11.20 68.08 -47.33
C ASP A 13 9.67 67.78 -47.42
N TRP A 14 9.20 67.12 -46.34
CA TRP A 14 8.08 67.42 -45.43
C TRP A 14 6.60 67.66 -45.86
N PHE A 15 5.71 67.15 -44.97
CA PHE A 15 4.24 67.32 -44.79
C PHE A 15 3.34 66.65 -45.86
N SER A 16 2.15 66.11 -45.55
CA SER A 16 1.41 65.81 -44.32
C SER A 16 0.15 65.03 -44.77
N LYS A 17 -0.21 63.93 -44.10
CA LYS A 17 -1.57 63.35 -44.22
C LYS A 17 -2.07 62.90 -42.85
N PRO A 18 -3.35 63.15 -42.50
CA PRO A 18 -3.85 62.95 -41.16
C PRO A 18 -4.15 61.47 -40.88
N VAL A 19 -3.65 60.96 -39.75
CA VAL A 19 -4.01 59.63 -39.24
C VAL A 19 -5.29 59.77 -38.41
N ARG A 20 -6.38 59.11 -38.84
CA ARG A 20 -7.61 58.98 -38.05
C ARG A 20 -7.36 58.00 -36.91
N ALA A 21 -7.40 58.49 -35.66
CA ALA A 21 -7.35 57.65 -34.48
C ALA A 21 -8.67 56.88 -34.31
N ILE A 22 -8.60 55.55 -34.45
CA ILE A 22 -9.70 54.64 -34.10
C ILE A 22 -9.46 54.23 -32.63
N TRP A 23 -10.33 54.70 -31.74
CA TRP A 23 -10.33 54.27 -30.34
C TRP A 23 -10.96 52.87 -30.26
N VAL A 24 -10.13 51.84 -30.12
CA VAL A 24 -10.57 50.49 -29.75
C VAL A 24 -10.63 50.42 -28.23
N THR A 25 -11.84 50.51 -27.68
CA THR A 25 -12.09 50.25 -26.26
C THR A 25 -12.00 48.75 -26.01
N THR A 26 -10.83 48.29 -25.55
CA THR A 26 -10.62 46.90 -25.11
C THR A 26 -11.36 46.67 -23.80
N LEU A 27 -12.49 45.96 -23.86
CA LEU A 27 -13.24 45.52 -22.68
C LEU A 27 -12.44 44.39 -22.00
N PHE A 28 -11.72 44.71 -20.93
CA PHE A 28 -11.09 43.69 -20.07
C PHE A 28 -12.20 42.95 -19.31
N ALA A 29 -12.57 41.76 -19.77
CA ALA A 29 -13.39 40.84 -19.00
C ALA A 29 -12.57 40.32 -17.81
N VAL A 30 -12.85 40.84 -16.62
CA VAL A 30 -12.35 40.28 -15.36
C VAL A 30 -13.05 38.94 -15.15
N VAL A 31 -12.39 37.85 -15.54
CA VAL A 31 -12.81 36.50 -15.16
C VAL A 31 -12.56 36.37 -13.66
N ALA A 32 -13.61 36.59 -12.88
CA ALA A 32 -13.61 36.28 -11.46
C ALA A 32 -13.32 34.78 -11.29
N CYS A 33 -12.20 34.47 -10.64
CA CYS A 33 -11.89 33.11 -10.22
C CYS A 33 -12.92 32.71 -9.16
N ALA A 34 -14.02 32.08 -9.57
CA ALA A 34 -14.87 31.33 -8.68
C ALA A 34 -13.98 30.32 -7.94
N GLY A 35 -13.99 30.39 -6.61
CA GLY A 35 -13.14 29.58 -5.74
C GLY A 35 -13.22 28.11 -6.12
N ARG A 36 -12.08 27.52 -6.47
CA ARG A 36 -11.94 26.07 -6.47
C ARG A 36 -12.15 25.65 -5.03
N SER A 37 -13.27 25.01 -4.73
CA SER A 37 -13.40 24.21 -3.52
C SER A 37 -12.24 23.22 -3.53
N ASN A 38 -11.38 23.27 -2.51
CA ASN A 38 -10.40 22.21 -2.33
C ASN A 38 -11.17 20.88 -2.31
N PRO A 39 -10.78 19.88 -3.13
CA PRO A 39 -11.41 18.57 -3.06
C PRO A 39 -11.34 18.06 -1.61
N GLU A 40 -12.44 17.50 -1.11
CA GLU A 40 -12.43 16.85 0.19
C GLU A 40 -11.31 15.80 0.20
N PRO A 41 -10.53 15.70 1.29
CA PRO A 41 -9.49 14.69 1.36
C PRO A 41 -10.11 13.30 1.21
N GLU A 42 -9.56 12.52 0.28
CA GLU A 42 -9.95 11.13 0.07
C GLU A 42 -9.96 10.37 1.42
N PRO A 43 -10.96 9.51 1.65
CA PRO A 43 -11.04 8.75 2.89
C PRO A 43 -9.80 7.85 3.03
N LEU A 44 -9.20 7.83 4.23
CA LEU A 44 -8.01 7.01 4.52
C LEU A 44 -8.26 5.50 4.38
N PHE A 45 -9.53 5.10 4.50
CA PHE A 45 -10.02 3.76 4.26
C PHE A 45 -11.41 3.86 3.66
N SER A 46 -11.64 3.10 2.58
CA SER A 46 -12.96 2.91 2.00
C SER A 46 -13.15 1.43 1.73
N ALA A 47 -14.17 0.83 2.35
CA ALA A 47 -14.55 -0.54 2.05
C ALA A 47 -15.27 -0.57 0.68
N PRO A 48 -14.78 -1.36 -0.30
CA PRO A 48 -15.48 -1.55 -1.56
C PRO A 48 -16.88 -2.11 -1.31
N ASN A 49 -17.88 -1.67 -2.08
CA ASN A 49 -19.27 -2.09 -1.91
C ASN A 49 -19.46 -3.60 -2.14
N GLU A 50 -18.58 -4.19 -2.94
CA GLU A 50 -18.58 -5.60 -3.34
C GLU A 50 -17.94 -6.50 -2.28
N PHE A 51 -17.20 -5.91 -1.33
CA PHE A 51 -16.55 -6.65 -0.25
C PHE A 51 -17.54 -6.82 0.91
N PRO A 52 -17.42 -7.88 1.72
CA PRO A 52 -18.20 -7.99 2.95
C PRO A 52 -17.84 -6.86 3.93
N SER A 53 -18.62 -6.71 4.99
CA SER A 53 -18.23 -5.81 6.08
C SER A 53 -16.84 -6.20 6.63
N PRO A 54 -15.94 -5.23 6.88
CA PRO A 54 -14.65 -5.50 7.50
C PRO A 54 -14.80 -6.26 8.82
N VAL A 55 -13.86 -7.16 9.09
CA VAL A 55 -13.73 -7.87 10.36
C VAL A 55 -13.10 -6.96 11.41
N TYR A 56 -12.15 -6.13 10.99
CA TYR A 56 -11.46 -5.20 11.87
C TYR A 56 -12.39 -4.09 12.36
N ASP A 57 -12.50 -3.94 13.68
CA ASP A 57 -13.33 -2.94 14.33
C ASP A 57 -12.62 -1.57 14.38
N GLN A 58 -12.90 -0.74 13.38
CA GLN A 58 -12.32 0.60 13.27
C GLN A 58 -12.71 1.53 14.40
N SER A 59 -13.78 1.26 15.16
CA SER A 59 -14.15 2.10 16.31
C SER A 59 -13.11 2.03 17.43
N LYS A 60 -12.35 0.93 17.52
CA LYS A 60 -11.28 0.72 18.52
C LYS A 60 -9.94 1.34 18.13
N ASN A 61 -9.74 1.63 16.85
CA ASN A 61 -8.54 2.26 16.31
C ASN A 61 -8.89 3.06 15.03
N PRO A 62 -9.57 4.22 15.19
CA PRO A 62 -9.95 5.04 14.05
C PRO A 62 -8.70 5.50 13.28
N LEU A 63 -8.74 5.43 11.96
CA LEU A 63 -7.65 5.92 11.13
C LEU A 63 -7.60 7.44 11.19
N THR A 64 -6.40 7.96 11.43
CA THR A 64 -6.11 9.41 11.36
C THR A 64 -4.96 9.63 10.39
N PRO A 65 -4.87 10.79 9.71
CA PRO A 65 -3.75 11.05 8.80
C PRO A 65 -2.39 10.94 9.52
N ALA A 66 -2.32 11.44 10.75
CA ALA A 66 -1.11 11.38 11.59
C ALA A 66 -0.77 9.94 12.03
N GLY A 67 -1.76 9.14 12.45
CA GLY A 67 -1.54 7.74 12.83
C GLY A 67 -1.13 6.86 11.65
N VAL A 68 -1.75 7.05 10.47
CA VAL A 68 -1.36 6.39 9.23
C VAL A 68 0.07 6.77 8.81
N GLU A 69 0.45 8.04 8.90
CA GLU A 69 1.82 8.48 8.59
C GLU A 69 2.84 7.93 9.59
N LEU A 70 2.52 7.91 10.88
CA LEU A 70 3.35 7.27 11.89
C LEU A 70 3.55 5.78 11.57
N GLY A 71 2.45 5.05 11.30
CA GLY A 71 2.49 3.64 10.92
C GLY A 71 3.34 3.37 9.69
N ARG A 72 3.16 4.17 8.64
CA ARG A 72 3.97 4.10 7.41
C ARG A 72 5.44 4.29 7.73
N ARG A 73 5.80 5.32 8.50
CA ARG A 73 7.20 5.54 8.87
C ARG A 73 7.79 4.39 9.68
N LEU A 74 7.03 3.77 10.57
CA LEU A 74 7.48 2.60 11.32
C LEU A 74 7.68 1.39 10.40
N PHE A 75 6.74 1.13 9.49
CA PHE A 75 6.78 -0.01 8.56
C PHE A 75 8.03 -0.02 7.67
N TYR A 76 8.47 1.16 7.23
CA TYR A 76 9.64 1.36 6.35
C TYR A 76 10.95 1.66 7.10
N ASP A 77 10.97 1.61 8.43
CA ASP A 77 12.15 1.99 9.22
C ASP A 77 12.92 0.77 9.76
N PRO A 78 14.18 0.57 9.33
CA PRO A 78 14.92 -0.61 9.76
C PRO A 78 15.38 -0.53 11.22
N LEU A 79 15.27 0.65 11.87
CA LEU A 79 15.52 0.86 13.30
C LEU A 79 14.87 -0.20 14.19
N LEU A 80 13.72 -0.74 13.75
CA LEU A 80 12.94 -1.70 14.51
C LEU A 80 13.60 -3.08 14.61
N SER A 81 14.53 -3.43 13.71
CA SER A 81 15.32 -4.66 13.81
C SER A 81 16.47 -4.52 14.80
N ARG A 82 17.03 -5.66 15.23
CA ARG A 82 18.12 -5.76 16.21
C ARG A 82 19.26 -4.79 15.90
N ASP A 83 19.73 -4.78 14.66
CA ASP A 83 20.92 -4.06 14.21
C ASP A 83 20.63 -2.90 13.25
N GLY A 84 19.35 -2.64 12.93
CA GLY A 84 19.00 -1.55 12.02
C GLY A 84 19.13 -1.90 10.53
N SER A 85 19.18 -3.19 10.16
CA SER A 85 19.38 -3.64 8.77
C SER A 85 18.10 -4.04 8.02
N ILE A 86 17.02 -4.41 8.73
CA ILE A 86 15.76 -4.91 8.14
C ILE A 86 14.58 -4.10 8.68
N ALA A 87 13.67 -3.67 7.80
CA ALA A 87 12.33 -3.19 8.12
C ALA A 87 11.26 -4.19 7.61
N CYS A 88 9.98 -3.88 7.84
CA CYS A 88 8.90 -4.70 7.32
C CYS A 88 8.89 -4.71 5.79
N ALA A 89 9.25 -3.59 5.18
CA ALA A 89 9.20 -3.35 3.73
C ALA A 89 10.19 -4.20 2.91
N GLU A 90 11.28 -4.69 3.50
CA GLU A 90 12.25 -5.56 2.83
C GLU A 90 11.62 -6.91 2.48
N CYS A 91 10.80 -7.46 3.38
CA CYS A 91 10.04 -8.69 3.12
C CYS A 91 8.66 -8.41 2.50
N HIS A 92 8.03 -7.29 2.82
CA HIS A 92 6.71 -6.91 2.31
C HIS A 92 6.85 -5.77 1.29
N ARG A 93 7.42 -6.10 0.13
CA ARG A 93 7.77 -5.11 -0.89
C ARG A 93 6.56 -4.61 -1.66
N GLN A 94 6.27 -3.32 -1.55
CA GLN A 94 5.08 -2.72 -2.19
C GLN A 94 5.07 -2.88 -3.72
N ASP A 95 6.23 -2.82 -4.39
CA ASP A 95 6.35 -3.01 -5.84
C ASP A 95 6.08 -4.45 -6.30
N ALA A 96 6.02 -5.40 -5.35
CA ALA A 96 5.76 -6.81 -5.60
C ALA A 96 4.55 -7.32 -4.80
N GLY A 97 3.51 -6.50 -4.66
CA GLY A 97 2.27 -6.88 -3.99
C GLY A 97 2.47 -7.23 -2.51
N PHE A 98 3.46 -6.60 -1.88
CA PHE A 98 3.87 -6.82 -0.49
C PHE A 98 4.34 -8.25 -0.17
N THR A 99 4.98 -8.91 -1.14
CA THR A 99 5.63 -10.22 -0.95
C THR A 99 7.15 -10.10 -1.06
N HIS A 100 7.87 -11.12 -0.63
CA HIS A 100 9.33 -11.17 -0.73
C HIS A 100 9.72 -11.78 -2.08
N HIS A 101 9.41 -11.04 -3.14
CA HIS A 101 9.58 -11.49 -4.52
C HIS A 101 11.02 -11.92 -4.83
N GLY A 102 11.15 -12.99 -5.62
CA GLY A 102 12.44 -13.57 -6.01
C GLY A 102 13.00 -14.60 -5.01
N HIS A 103 12.26 -14.94 -3.96
CA HIS A 103 12.67 -15.91 -2.96
C HIS A 103 11.59 -16.95 -2.71
N ASP A 104 11.96 -18.22 -2.61
CA ASP A 104 11.03 -19.28 -2.21
C ASP A 104 10.68 -19.16 -0.71
N LEU A 105 11.68 -18.81 0.11
CA LEU A 105 11.57 -18.55 1.54
C LEU A 105 12.16 -17.18 1.85
N SER A 106 11.53 -16.42 2.74
CA SER A 106 12.03 -15.10 3.11
C SER A 106 13.38 -15.18 3.83
N HIS A 107 14.23 -14.18 3.60
CA HIS A 107 15.45 -13.96 4.36
C HIS A 107 15.28 -12.73 5.26
N GLY A 108 15.73 -12.83 6.52
CA GLY A 108 15.76 -11.72 7.45
C GLY A 108 17.18 -11.28 7.79
N ILE A 109 17.36 -10.79 9.01
CA ILE A 109 18.62 -10.35 9.57
C ILE A 109 19.71 -11.43 9.46
N ASP A 110 20.97 -11.01 9.31
CA ASP A 110 22.11 -11.90 9.09
C ASP A 110 21.94 -12.84 7.86
N ASN A 111 21.05 -12.48 6.92
CA ASN A 111 20.63 -13.30 5.79
C ASN A 111 20.09 -14.69 6.18
N ARG A 112 19.49 -14.80 7.37
CA ARG A 112 18.89 -16.06 7.85
C ARG A 112 17.65 -16.38 7.04
N THR A 113 17.57 -17.61 6.53
CA THR A 113 16.39 -18.11 5.81
C THR A 113 15.31 -18.55 6.80
N GLY A 114 14.09 -18.03 6.62
CA GLY A 114 12.92 -18.44 7.38
C GLY A 114 12.29 -19.73 6.84
N GLU A 115 11.11 -20.06 7.37
CA GLU A 115 10.39 -21.29 6.99
C GLU A 115 9.35 -21.07 5.88
N ARG A 116 9.03 -19.81 5.57
CA ARG A 116 7.96 -19.41 4.64
C ARG A 116 8.33 -18.14 3.86
N ASN A 117 7.68 -17.92 2.72
CA ASN A 117 7.65 -16.60 2.07
C ASN A 117 6.68 -15.66 2.80
N SER A 118 6.94 -14.35 2.75
CA SER A 118 6.06 -13.33 3.32
C SER A 118 4.73 -13.28 2.58
N GLN A 119 3.65 -13.15 3.34
CA GLN A 119 2.32 -13.03 2.76
C GLN A 119 2.07 -11.61 2.26
N PRO A 120 1.25 -11.45 1.19
CA PRO A 120 0.67 -10.15 0.89
C PRO A 120 -0.06 -9.56 2.12
N ILE A 121 -0.01 -8.25 2.27
CA ILE A 121 -0.66 -7.50 3.38
C ILE A 121 -1.73 -6.51 2.90
N GLN A 122 -2.17 -6.62 1.65
CA GLN A 122 -3.38 -5.94 1.21
C GLN A 122 -4.63 -6.57 1.84
N ASN A 123 -5.69 -5.78 1.96
CA ASN A 123 -7.02 -6.23 2.37
C ASN A 123 -7.09 -6.87 3.78
N LEU A 124 -6.17 -6.54 4.68
CA LEU A 124 -6.14 -7.10 6.05
C LEU A 124 -7.36 -6.73 6.91
N ALA A 125 -8.13 -5.71 6.53
CA ALA A 125 -9.35 -5.31 7.25
C ALA A 125 -10.42 -6.43 7.27
N TRP A 126 -10.36 -7.37 6.33
CA TRP A 126 -11.33 -8.47 6.19
C TRP A 126 -10.82 -9.81 6.72
N GLU A 127 -9.60 -9.85 7.22
CA GLU A 127 -8.98 -11.07 7.72
C GLU A 127 -9.37 -11.37 9.17
N ARG A 128 -9.59 -12.65 9.47
CA ARG A 128 -9.90 -13.15 10.84
C ARG A 128 -8.68 -13.74 11.55
N SER A 129 -7.67 -14.10 10.78
CA SER A 129 -6.44 -14.69 11.27
C SER A 129 -5.29 -14.35 10.33
N PHE A 130 -4.11 -14.13 10.91
CA PHE A 130 -2.90 -13.72 10.22
C PHE A 130 -1.87 -14.85 10.19
N PHE A 131 -0.89 -14.71 9.30
CA PHE A 131 0.08 -15.76 8.94
C PHE A 131 -0.53 -16.93 8.17
N TRP A 132 0.35 -17.80 7.65
CA TRP A 132 -0.02 -18.99 6.89
C TRP A 132 -0.70 -20.07 7.75
N ASP A 133 -0.42 -20.13 9.04
CA ASP A 133 -1.01 -21.09 9.99
C ASP A 133 -2.21 -20.52 10.77
N GLY A 134 -2.43 -19.20 10.68
CA GLY A 134 -3.53 -18.53 11.35
C GLY A 134 -3.32 -18.34 12.85
N GLY A 135 -2.07 -18.33 13.33
CA GLY A 135 -1.76 -18.28 14.77
C GLY A 135 -2.07 -16.97 15.48
N VAL A 136 -2.25 -15.86 14.73
CA VAL A 136 -2.61 -14.56 15.30
C VAL A 136 -4.02 -14.16 14.84
N HIS A 137 -4.83 -13.64 15.76
CA HIS A 137 -6.24 -13.30 15.53
C HIS A 137 -6.54 -11.79 15.66
N ASP A 138 -5.51 -10.98 15.88
CA ASP A 138 -5.61 -9.53 16.01
C ASP A 138 -4.54 -8.87 15.14
N LEU A 139 -4.96 -7.96 14.25
CA LEU A 139 -4.07 -7.24 13.36
C LEU A 139 -3.06 -6.40 14.15
N ASP A 140 -3.48 -5.81 15.27
CA ASP A 140 -2.61 -4.99 16.12
C ASP A 140 -1.46 -5.81 16.70
N LEU A 141 -1.64 -7.12 16.89
CA LEU A 141 -0.61 -7.99 17.45
C LEU A 141 0.25 -8.67 16.37
N GLN A 142 -0.17 -8.65 15.11
CA GLN A 142 0.56 -9.29 14.01
C GLN A 142 2.02 -8.83 13.92
N PRO A 143 2.37 -7.52 14.03
CA PRO A 143 3.75 -7.07 13.91
C PRO A 143 4.69 -7.55 15.03
N VAL A 144 4.17 -8.02 16.18
CA VAL A 144 5.02 -8.49 17.27
C VAL A 144 5.82 -9.73 16.85
N VAL A 145 5.21 -10.62 16.06
CA VAL A 145 5.85 -11.87 15.61
C VAL A 145 7.11 -11.61 14.77
N PRO A 146 7.07 -10.85 13.65
CA PRO A 146 8.26 -10.59 12.85
C PRO A 146 9.31 -9.77 13.61
N LEU A 147 8.89 -8.85 14.49
CA LEU A 147 9.80 -8.06 15.33
C LEU A 147 10.65 -8.97 16.24
N GLU A 148 10.04 -10.00 16.83
CA GLU A 148 10.71 -10.88 17.79
C GLU A 148 11.30 -12.16 17.18
N ASN A 149 10.95 -12.49 15.94
CA ASN A 149 11.43 -13.71 15.31
C ASN A 149 12.95 -13.61 15.03
N PRO A 150 13.77 -14.56 15.53
CA PRO A 150 15.23 -14.54 15.39
C PRO A 150 15.75 -14.71 13.96
N VAL A 151 14.91 -15.15 13.02
CA VAL A 151 15.28 -15.24 11.59
C VAL A 151 14.66 -14.12 10.75
N GLU A 152 13.91 -13.20 11.38
CA GLU A 152 13.32 -12.03 10.72
C GLU A 152 14.01 -10.75 11.22
N MET A 153 13.49 -10.10 12.26
CA MET A 153 14.04 -8.84 12.78
C MET A 153 14.88 -9.00 14.06
N ASP A 154 14.78 -10.15 14.74
CA ASP A 154 15.58 -10.58 15.91
C ASP A 154 15.71 -9.55 17.04
N GLU A 155 14.66 -8.77 17.31
CA GLU A 155 14.65 -7.77 18.38
C GLU A 155 13.70 -8.15 19.51
N LYS A 156 13.89 -7.62 20.72
CA LYS A 156 12.89 -7.71 21.79
C LYS A 156 11.95 -6.54 21.71
N PHE A 157 10.64 -6.78 21.76
CA PHE A 157 9.66 -5.71 21.58
C PHE A 157 9.84 -4.53 22.55
N GLY A 158 10.26 -4.82 23.79
CA GLY A 158 10.62 -3.78 24.77
C GLY A 158 11.78 -2.88 24.34
N ASN A 159 12.79 -3.42 23.64
CA ASN A 159 13.90 -2.66 23.09
C ASN A 159 13.46 -1.81 21.88
N VAL A 160 12.58 -2.35 21.03
CA VAL A 160 11.98 -1.59 19.92
C VAL A 160 11.35 -0.30 20.44
N LEU A 161 10.52 -0.39 21.48
CA LEU A 161 9.90 0.78 22.09
C LEU A 161 10.93 1.76 22.67
N GLN A 162 12.01 1.26 23.28
CA GLN A 162 13.09 2.14 23.75
C GLN A 162 13.81 2.84 22.59
N LYS A 163 14.08 2.16 21.48
CA LYS A 163 14.68 2.75 20.27
C LYS A 163 13.79 3.86 19.71
N VAL A 164 12.49 3.60 19.60
CA VAL A 164 11.49 4.58 19.14
C VAL A 164 11.42 5.79 20.07
N ARG A 165 11.39 5.58 21.39
CA ARG A 165 11.38 6.66 22.39
C ARG A 165 12.64 7.53 22.38
N LYS A 166 13.81 6.93 22.14
CA LYS A 166 15.11 7.63 22.09
C LYS A 166 15.38 8.31 20.74
N SER A 167 14.62 7.95 19.70
CA SER A 167 14.76 8.56 18.38
C SER A 167 14.31 10.01 18.39
N ALA A 168 15.08 10.90 17.76
CA ALA A 168 14.67 12.29 17.57
C ALA A 168 13.43 12.45 16.68
N ARG A 169 13.08 11.41 15.89
CA ARG A 169 12.00 11.46 14.90
C ARG A 169 10.61 11.20 15.49
N TYR A 170 10.49 10.18 16.36
CA TYR A 170 9.18 9.61 16.68
C TYR A 170 8.35 10.34 17.75
N PRO A 171 8.92 10.93 18.82
CA PRO A 171 8.11 11.59 19.85
C PRO A 171 7.12 12.62 19.30
N ALA A 172 7.55 13.47 18.36
CA ALA A 172 6.67 14.44 17.72
C ALA A 172 5.56 13.78 16.88
N MET A 173 5.84 12.67 16.21
CA MET A 173 4.86 11.93 15.40
C MET A 173 3.82 11.21 16.27
N PHE A 174 4.25 10.61 17.38
CA PHE A 174 3.33 10.02 18.37
C PHE A 174 2.43 11.07 19.00
N LYS A 175 2.98 12.23 19.36
CA LYS A 175 2.20 13.37 19.84
C LYS A 175 1.16 13.83 18.83
N ALA A 176 1.54 13.93 17.55
CA ALA A 176 0.62 14.29 16.48
C ALA A 176 -0.49 13.25 16.27
N ALA A 177 -0.18 11.96 16.42
CA ALA A 177 -1.14 10.88 16.22
C ALA A 177 -2.09 10.66 17.41
N TYR A 178 -1.63 10.88 18.65
CA TYR A 178 -2.36 10.49 19.86
C TYR A 178 -2.62 11.63 20.86
N GLY A 179 -2.11 12.83 20.60
CA GLY A 179 -2.37 14.03 21.42
C GLY A 179 -1.67 14.04 22.78
N ASN A 180 -0.73 13.13 23.04
CA ASN A 180 0.04 13.06 24.28
C ASN A 180 1.52 12.74 24.02
N ASP A 181 2.37 13.00 25.00
CA ASP A 181 3.82 12.77 24.89
C ASP A 181 4.24 11.32 25.21
N GLU A 182 3.28 10.42 25.45
CA GLU A 182 3.56 9.01 25.71
C GLU A 182 3.76 8.23 24.42
N ILE A 183 4.62 7.21 24.51
CA ILE A 183 4.80 6.20 23.47
C ILE A 183 4.57 4.85 24.12
N THR A 184 3.36 4.32 23.97
CA THR A 184 2.94 3.03 24.54
C THR A 184 3.00 1.91 23.50
N SER A 185 3.04 0.66 23.96
CA SER A 185 2.93 -0.52 23.09
C SER A 185 1.68 -0.46 22.22
N SER A 186 0.54 -0.06 22.80
CA SER A 186 -0.73 0.00 22.06
C SER A 186 -0.71 1.06 20.97
N GLN A 187 -0.20 2.26 21.25
CA GLN A 187 -0.05 3.31 20.23
C GLN A 187 0.89 2.87 19.10
N PHE A 188 2.02 2.24 19.42
CA PHE A 188 2.96 1.76 18.41
C PHE A 188 2.30 0.74 17.47
N LEU A 189 1.64 -0.28 18.04
CA LEU A 189 1.00 -1.34 17.28
C LEU A 189 -0.21 -0.83 16.48
N LYS A 190 -1.04 0.01 17.09
CA LYS A 190 -2.19 0.62 16.41
C LYS A 190 -1.79 1.54 15.27
N ALA A 191 -0.66 2.24 15.37
CA ALA A 191 -0.16 3.06 14.27
C ALA A 191 0.19 2.18 13.05
N LEU A 192 0.91 1.07 13.26
CA LEU A 192 1.20 0.10 12.21
C LEU A 192 -0.09 -0.44 11.57
N SER A 193 -1.08 -0.84 12.36
CA SER A 193 -2.38 -1.28 11.85
C SER A 193 -3.10 -0.20 11.06
N GLN A 194 -3.10 1.06 11.51
CA GLN A 194 -3.70 2.16 10.74
C GLN A 194 -3.10 2.25 9.34
N PHE A 195 -1.78 2.14 9.21
CA PHE A 195 -1.14 2.09 7.89
C PHE A 195 -1.52 0.84 7.09
N MET A 196 -1.43 -0.35 7.69
CA MET A 196 -1.75 -1.60 7.00
C MET A 196 -3.21 -1.67 6.53
N LEU A 197 -4.14 -1.05 7.27
CA LEU A 197 -5.55 -0.96 6.88
C LEU A 197 -5.76 -0.08 5.65
N THR A 198 -4.86 0.87 5.35
CA THR A 198 -4.95 1.67 4.11
C THR A 198 -4.62 0.89 2.85
N LEU A 199 -4.04 -0.30 2.99
CA LEU A 199 -3.61 -1.14 1.87
C LEU A 199 -4.80 -1.92 1.29
N VAL A 200 -5.75 -1.21 0.70
CA VAL A 200 -6.93 -1.82 0.04
C VAL A 200 -6.67 -1.99 -1.45
N SER A 201 -6.81 -3.23 -1.93
CA SER A 201 -6.74 -3.59 -3.34
C SER A 201 -8.11 -4.06 -3.82
N ALA A 202 -8.79 -3.21 -4.59
CA ALA A 202 -10.16 -3.44 -5.10
C ALA A 202 -10.45 -2.73 -6.43
N ASN A 203 -9.39 -2.41 -7.18
CA ASN A 203 -9.47 -1.74 -8.49
C ASN A 203 -8.62 -2.47 -9.53
N SER A 204 -8.51 -3.79 -9.41
CA SER A 204 -7.94 -4.63 -10.45
C SER A 204 -8.84 -4.62 -11.70
N ARG A 205 -8.30 -5.07 -12.82
CA ARG A 205 -9.10 -5.27 -14.04
C ARG A 205 -10.25 -6.25 -13.82
N TYR A 206 -10.08 -7.24 -12.94
CA TYR A 206 -11.16 -8.14 -12.53
C TYR A 206 -12.27 -7.39 -11.78
N ASP A 207 -11.93 -6.48 -10.87
CA ASP A 207 -12.91 -5.71 -10.12
C ASP A 207 -13.73 -4.79 -11.05
N TYR A 208 -13.07 -4.13 -12.01
CA TYR A 208 -13.79 -3.36 -13.03
C TYR A 208 -14.67 -4.23 -13.92
N TYR A 209 -14.24 -5.44 -14.28
CA TYR A 209 -15.07 -6.39 -15.02
C TYR A 209 -16.31 -6.81 -14.22
N GLN A 210 -16.15 -7.12 -12.93
CA GLN A 210 -17.28 -7.45 -12.04
C GLN A 210 -18.28 -6.29 -11.90
N ARG A 211 -17.78 -5.05 -11.92
CA ARG A 211 -18.61 -3.83 -11.95
C ARG A 211 -19.21 -3.50 -13.33
N GLY A 212 -18.93 -4.30 -14.35
CA GLY A 212 -19.36 -4.06 -15.73
C GLY A 212 -18.68 -2.85 -16.41
N ALA A 213 -17.61 -2.32 -15.81
CA ALA A 213 -16.86 -1.16 -16.30
C ALA A 213 -15.74 -1.55 -17.29
N GLU A 214 -15.40 -2.84 -17.35
CA GLU A 214 -14.39 -3.38 -18.27
C GLU A 214 -14.92 -4.64 -18.97
N VAL A 215 -14.40 -4.90 -20.18
CA VAL A 215 -14.70 -6.12 -20.91
C VAL A 215 -13.44 -6.96 -21.00
N PHE A 216 -13.52 -8.18 -20.48
CA PHE A 216 -12.46 -9.16 -20.62
C PHE A 216 -12.24 -9.56 -22.08
N THR A 217 -10.97 -9.76 -22.41
CA THR A 217 -10.50 -10.41 -23.63
C THR A 217 -11.00 -11.86 -23.68
N ALA A 218 -10.85 -12.50 -24.85
CA ALA A 218 -11.22 -13.91 -25.01
C ALA A 218 -10.44 -14.82 -24.03
N ASP A 219 -9.14 -14.57 -23.86
CA ASP A 219 -8.28 -15.36 -22.98
C ASP A 219 -8.61 -15.15 -21.50
N GLU A 220 -8.89 -13.92 -21.08
CA GLU A 220 -9.32 -13.62 -19.70
C GLU A 220 -10.66 -14.32 -19.37
N LYS A 221 -11.62 -14.32 -20.32
CA LYS A 221 -12.89 -15.06 -20.15
C LYS A 221 -12.68 -16.56 -20.10
N ALA A 222 -11.82 -17.11 -20.96
CA ALA A 222 -11.49 -18.52 -20.95
C ALA A 222 -10.81 -18.91 -19.63
N GLY A 223 -9.87 -18.11 -19.13
CA GLY A 223 -9.20 -18.29 -17.84
C GLY A 223 -10.18 -18.26 -16.67
N LEU A 224 -11.11 -17.30 -16.64
CA LEU A 224 -12.17 -17.25 -15.64
C LEU A 224 -13.07 -18.51 -15.69
N GLY A 225 -13.44 -18.95 -16.89
CA GLY A 225 -14.20 -20.19 -17.09
C GLY A 225 -13.45 -21.43 -16.57
N LEU A 226 -12.14 -21.52 -16.80
CA LEU A 226 -11.30 -22.58 -16.23
C LEU A 226 -11.24 -22.50 -14.71
N PHE A 227 -11.01 -21.31 -14.15
CA PHE A 227 -10.95 -21.09 -12.70
C PHE A 227 -12.23 -21.57 -11.99
N GLN A 228 -13.39 -21.31 -12.60
CA GLN A 228 -14.69 -21.76 -12.09
C GLN A 228 -14.89 -23.27 -12.27
N THR A 229 -14.67 -23.79 -13.48
CA THR A 229 -14.98 -25.20 -13.82
C THR A 229 -13.98 -26.21 -13.25
N LYS A 230 -12.75 -25.79 -12.93
CA LYS A 230 -11.74 -26.64 -12.26
C LYS A 230 -11.83 -26.61 -10.74
N GLY A 231 -12.78 -25.86 -10.18
CA GLY A 231 -13.05 -25.85 -8.75
C GLY A 231 -12.11 -24.98 -7.92
N CYS A 232 -11.32 -24.09 -8.54
CA CYS A 232 -10.47 -23.14 -7.79
C CYS A 232 -11.31 -22.25 -6.86
N VAL A 233 -12.51 -21.87 -7.33
CA VAL A 233 -13.53 -21.12 -6.59
C VAL A 233 -14.04 -21.82 -5.32
N THR A 234 -13.74 -23.10 -5.12
CA THR A 234 -14.18 -23.83 -3.90
C THR A 234 -13.36 -23.46 -2.66
N CYS A 235 -12.16 -22.91 -2.86
CA CYS A 235 -11.30 -22.37 -1.80
C CYS A 235 -11.13 -20.85 -2.01
N HIS A 236 -10.89 -20.43 -3.25
CA HIS A 236 -10.61 -19.04 -3.60
C HIS A 236 -11.89 -18.34 -4.06
N ALA A 237 -12.77 -18.06 -3.11
CA ALA A 237 -14.14 -17.60 -3.34
C ALA A 237 -14.33 -16.12 -3.00
N GLY A 238 -15.47 -15.57 -3.46
CA GLY A 238 -15.93 -14.23 -3.09
C GLY A 238 -15.04 -13.11 -3.63
N ALA A 239 -15.25 -11.90 -3.10
CA ALA A 239 -14.55 -10.70 -3.55
C ALA A 239 -13.06 -10.67 -3.19
N LEU A 240 -12.66 -11.44 -2.17
CA LEU A 240 -11.27 -11.53 -1.67
C LEU A 240 -10.53 -12.76 -2.20
N PHE A 241 -11.12 -13.54 -3.11
CA PHE A 241 -10.54 -14.79 -3.63
C PHE A 241 -10.00 -15.73 -2.54
N SER A 242 -10.71 -15.80 -1.42
CA SER A 242 -10.38 -16.68 -0.30
C SER A 242 -11.63 -16.90 0.54
N ASP A 243 -11.81 -18.14 1.00
CA ASP A 243 -12.82 -18.50 1.99
C ASP A 243 -12.29 -18.42 3.45
N GLY A 244 -11.00 -18.07 3.62
CA GLY A 244 -10.33 -17.98 4.92
C GLY A 244 -10.16 -19.33 5.64
N SER A 245 -10.47 -20.45 4.99
CA SER A 245 -10.33 -21.79 5.58
C SER A 245 -8.87 -22.25 5.61
N PHE A 246 -8.60 -23.35 6.32
CA PHE A 246 -7.30 -23.99 6.36
C PHE A 246 -7.36 -25.31 5.61
N ARG A 247 -6.50 -25.46 4.60
CA ARG A 247 -6.52 -26.62 3.71
C ARG A 247 -5.12 -27.13 3.45
N ASN A 248 -5.04 -28.43 3.17
CA ASN A 248 -3.83 -29.05 2.64
C ASN A 248 -3.92 -29.03 1.11
N ASN A 249 -2.99 -28.34 0.46
CA ASN A 249 -2.91 -28.22 -1.00
C ASN A 249 -1.96 -29.28 -1.63
N GLY A 250 -1.60 -30.32 -0.88
CA GLY A 250 -0.65 -31.34 -1.29
C GLY A 250 0.81 -31.02 -0.94
N LEU A 251 1.09 -29.89 -0.28
CA LEU A 251 2.41 -29.61 0.28
C LEU A 251 2.71 -30.66 1.36
N GLY A 252 3.57 -31.61 1.02
CA GLY A 252 4.04 -32.65 1.91
C GLY A 252 5.24 -32.20 2.75
N LYS A 253 5.96 -33.20 3.27
CA LYS A 253 7.22 -32.99 4.00
C LYS A 253 8.30 -32.42 3.08
N GLY A 254 8.39 -31.09 3.04
CA GLY A 254 9.46 -30.34 2.37
C GLY A 254 10.72 -30.22 3.24
N VAL A 255 11.66 -29.36 2.80
CA VAL A 255 12.93 -29.10 3.50
C VAL A 255 12.73 -28.59 4.92
N THR A 256 11.77 -27.68 5.12
CA THR A 256 11.44 -27.09 6.43
C THR A 256 10.57 -28.01 7.28
N ASN A 257 9.92 -29.02 6.68
CA ASN A 257 8.92 -29.87 7.33
C ASN A 257 7.88 -29.06 8.14
N ASP A 258 7.47 -27.92 7.60
CA ASP A 258 6.53 -27.02 8.25
C ASP A 258 5.15 -27.68 8.40
N LEU A 259 4.76 -27.96 9.64
CA LEU A 259 3.49 -28.62 9.96
C LEU A 259 2.28 -27.70 9.78
N GLY A 260 2.47 -26.44 9.42
CA GLY A 260 1.40 -25.47 9.19
C GLY A 260 0.58 -25.23 10.45
N ARG A 261 -0.74 -25.24 10.31
CA ARG A 261 -1.69 -24.98 11.40
C ARG A 261 -1.54 -25.92 12.59
N ALA A 262 -1.09 -27.15 12.40
CA ALA A 262 -0.87 -28.08 13.51
C ALA A 262 0.15 -27.58 14.55
N ARG A 263 1.01 -26.60 14.22
CA ARG A 263 1.90 -25.95 15.19
C ARG A 263 1.14 -25.08 16.20
N ILE A 264 -0.04 -24.62 15.81
CA ILE A 264 -0.92 -23.76 16.63
C ILE A 264 -1.97 -24.62 17.35
N THR A 265 -2.57 -25.59 16.66
CA THR A 265 -3.69 -26.37 17.20
C THR A 265 -3.27 -27.66 17.89
N GLU A 266 -2.04 -28.13 17.63
CA GLU A 266 -1.51 -29.43 18.08
C GLU A 266 -2.32 -30.65 17.57
N LEU A 267 -3.26 -30.46 16.64
CA LEU A 267 -4.09 -31.52 16.09
C LEU A 267 -3.41 -32.22 14.90
N ALA A 268 -3.42 -33.56 14.91
CA ALA A 268 -2.85 -34.35 13.80
C ALA A 268 -3.58 -34.12 12.47
N THR A 269 -4.88 -33.79 12.50
CA THR A 269 -5.70 -33.49 11.33
C THR A 269 -5.35 -32.16 10.66
N ASP A 270 -4.68 -31.25 11.38
CA ASP A 270 -4.27 -29.93 10.86
C ASP A 270 -2.84 -29.94 10.31
N ARG A 271 -2.19 -31.11 10.23
CA ARG A 271 -0.83 -31.21 9.71
C ARG A 271 -0.80 -30.82 8.24
N TYR A 272 0.10 -29.90 7.92
CA TYR A 272 0.32 -29.35 6.59
C TYR A 272 -0.93 -28.66 6.01
N THR A 273 -1.83 -28.17 6.88
CA THR A 273 -2.88 -27.26 6.45
C THR A 273 -2.41 -25.82 6.63
N PHE A 274 -2.77 -24.97 5.67
CA PHE A 274 -2.45 -23.56 5.65
C PHE A 274 -3.69 -22.76 5.27
N ARG A 275 -3.74 -21.52 5.73
CA ARG A 275 -4.78 -20.57 5.36
C ARG A 275 -4.82 -20.43 3.85
N VAL A 276 -6.00 -20.52 3.25
CA VAL A 276 -6.21 -20.24 1.84
C VAL A 276 -5.92 -18.75 1.60
N PRO A 277 -4.89 -18.39 0.82
CA PRO A 277 -4.56 -16.98 0.59
C PRO A 277 -5.55 -16.33 -0.40
N SER A 278 -5.68 -15.01 -0.32
CA SER A 278 -6.23 -14.22 -1.44
C SER A 278 -5.35 -14.39 -2.67
N LEU A 279 -5.97 -14.41 -3.86
CA LEU A 279 -5.29 -14.34 -5.15
C LEU A 279 -5.20 -12.89 -5.65
#